data_AF-A0A2R7LNB8-F1
#
_entry.id   AF-A0A2R7LNB8-F1
#
_cell.length_a   1.000
_cell.length_b   1.000
_cell.length_c   1.000
_cell.angle_alpha   90.00
_cell.angle_beta   90.00
_cell.angle_gamma   90.00
#
_symmetry.space_group_name_H-M   'P 1'
#
loop_
_entity.id
_entity.type
_entity.pdbx_description
1 polymer ?
#
loop_
_entity_poly.entity_id
_entity_poly.type
_entity_poly.pdbx_seq_one_letter_code
_entity_poly.pdbx_strand_id
1 'polypeptide(L)'
;GEEIIHVLPQEFKIDGQSEIKEPIGMYGGRLESSFHVVVGQASSIRNVGRCIQSSGIELSGLTLEPLASADAVLSQEEKEAGVALIDIGGGTTDLAIFKDGIIRHTAVIPFGGNVITDDIKEGCSIIEKQAELLKIKFGSAWPGENKDNEIVSIPGLRGREPKEISLKNLSKIIHARVVEIVEQVFAEIKAYGHEDPRKKLIAGIVLTGGGAQLKHIKQLVEYITGMDTRIGYPNEHLAGNSSEEISSPLFATAVGLVMNSIENSTQSAVRMEIVNEQPKVVYRNVPAQPQQPVQQRYEVEENYVERVETIEDIREVRNNVAKEESTETKIRRSFFDRYVDKIKDFLDNAE
;
A
#
# COMPACT_ATOMS: atom_id res chain seq x y z
N GLY A 1 14.08 -14.75 14.38
CA GLY A 1 13.11 -15.84 14.51
C GLY A 1 11.91 -15.51 13.65
N GLU A 2 11.20 -16.53 13.20
CA GLU A 2 9.94 -16.41 12.45
C GLU A 2 8.76 -16.68 13.37
N GLU A 3 7.63 -16.07 13.08
CA GLU A 3 6.37 -16.25 13.79
C GLU A 3 5.28 -16.66 12.77
N ILE A 4 4.40 -17.57 13.18
CA ILE A 4 3.28 -18.02 12.36
C ILE A 4 2.20 -16.94 12.37
N ILE A 5 1.75 -16.53 11.18
CA ILE A 5 0.66 -15.57 10.98
C ILE A 5 -0.65 -16.30 10.68
N HIS A 6 -0.62 -17.26 9.76
CA HIS A 6 -1.80 -18.05 9.43
C HIS A 6 -1.45 -19.53 9.27
N VAL A 7 -2.41 -20.38 9.62
CA VAL A 7 -2.40 -21.81 9.33
C VAL A 7 -3.68 -22.13 8.57
N LEU A 8 -3.56 -22.28 7.25
CA LEU A 8 -4.72 -22.36 6.35
C LEU A 8 -4.91 -23.81 5.89
N PRO A 9 -6.05 -24.46 6.20
CA PRO A 9 -6.28 -25.87 5.84
C PRO A 9 -6.23 -26.09 4.33
N GLN A 10 -5.61 -27.18 3.88
CA GLN A 10 -5.51 -27.54 2.46
C GLN A 10 -6.28 -28.81 2.12
N GLU A 11 -6.06 -29.87 2.89
CA GLU A 11 -6.66 -31.18 2.66
C GLU A 11 -6.63 -31.97 3.98
N PHE A 12 -7.70 -32.71 4.25
CA PHE A 12 -7.75 -33.72 5.30
C PHE A 12 -7.83 -35.12 4.70
N LYS A 13 -7.29 -36.10 5.43
CA LYS A 13 -7.41 -37.52 5.10
C LYS A 13 -7.78 -38.34 6.32
N ILE A 14 -8.76 -39.23 6.18
CA ILE A 14 -9.20 -40.13 7.26
C ILE A 14 -9.00 -41.56 6.80
N ASP A 15 -8.18 -42.32 7.52
CA ASP A 15 -7.87 -43.73 7.23
C ASP A 15 -7.47 -43.97 5.76
N GLY A 16 -6.74 -43.03 5.16
CA GLY A 16 -6.27 -43.05 3.78
C GLY A 16 -7.25 -42.49 2.73
N GLN A 17 -8.51 -42.20 3.09
CA GLN A 17 -9.44 -41.49 2.23
C GLN A 17 -9.06 -40.02 2.17
N SER A 18 -8.74 -39.52 0.96
CA SER A 18 -8.25 -38.17 0.68
C SER A 18 -9.40 -37.22 0.29
N GLU A 19 -9.07 -35.96 -0.03
CA GLU A 19 -10.03 -34.94 -0.53
C GLU A 19 -11.15 -34.57 0.47
N ILE A 20 -10.93 -34.80 1.76
CA ILE A 20 -11.87 -34.38 2.80
C ILE A 20 -11.62 -32.89 3.10
N LYS A 21 -12.65 -32.05 2.95
CA LYS A 21 -12.59 -30.61 3.27
C LYS A 21 -12.90 -30.33 4.75
N GLU A 22 -13.92 -31.00 5.29
CA GLU A 22 -14.43 -30.81 6.65
C GLU A 22 -14.43 -32.17 7.37
N PRO A 23 -13.45 -32.45 8.26
CA PRO A 23 -13.36 -33.73 8.95
C PRO A 23 -14.27 -33.81 10.19
N ILE A 24 -14.87 -32.69 10.61
CA ILE A 24 -15.69 -32.64 11.84
C ILE A 24 -16.92 -33.53 11.69
N GLY A 25 -17.08 -34.48 12.62
CA GLY A 25 -18.19 -35.44 12.65
C GLY A 25 -17.93 -36.75 11.90
N MET A 26 -16.77 -36.90 11.25
CA MET A 26 -16.37 -38.16 10.61
C MET A 26 -15.69 -39.11 11.62
N TYR A 27 -15.83 -40.41 11.41
CA TYR A 27 -15.19 -41.45 12.22
C TYR A 27 -13.95 -41.99 11.52
N GLY A 28 -12.86 -42.18 12.27
CA GLY A 28 -11.67 -42.87 11.77
C GLY A 28 -10.60 -43.06 12.84
N GLY A 29 -9.62 -43.91 12.54
CA GLY A 29 -8.49 -44.21 13.43
C GLY A 29 -7.30 -43.26 13.27
N ARG A 30 -7.11 -42.67 12.08
CA ARG A 30 -6.02 -41.75 11.75
C ARG A 30 -6.52 -40.58 10.91
N LEU A 31 -6.26 -39.36 11.39
CA LEU A 31 -6.47 -38.11 10.67
C LEU A 31 -5.11 -37.56 10.23
N GLU A 32 -4.99 -37.26 8.94
CA GLU A 32 -3.87 -36.52 8.37
C GLU A 32 -4.39 -35.18 7.82
N SER A 33 -3.56 -34.16 7.86
CA SER A 33 -3.93 -32.81 7.43
C SER A 33 -2.74 -32.09 6.82
N SER A 34 -2.99 -31.44 5.70
CA SER A 34 -2.04 -30.52 5.04
C SER A 34 -2.48 -29.09 5.30
N PHE A 35 -1.52 -28.21 5.59
CA PHE A 35 -1.77 -26.79 5.84
C PHE A 35 -0.83 -25.92 5.01
N HIS A 36 -1.33 -24.78 4.55
CA HIS A 36 -0.53 -23.67 4.04
C HIS A 36 -0.21 -22.76 5.20
N VAL A 37 1.04 -22.79 5.65
CA VAL A 37 1.51 -22.04 6.83
C VAL A 37 2.17 -20.76 6.35
N VAL A 38 1.65 -19.63 6.80
CA VAL A 38 2.19 -18.30 6.51
C VAL A 38 3.02 -17.87 7.70
N VAL A 39 4.28 -17.53 7.46
CA VAL A 39 5.21 -17.06 8.49
C VAL A 39 5.71 -15.67 8.16
N GLY A 40 6.02 -14.89 9.19
CA GLY A 40 6.66 -13.59 9.04
C GLY A 40 7.86 -13.44 9.96
N GLN A 41 8.73 -12.48 9.63
CA GLN A 41 9.83 -12.14 10.52
C GLN A 41 9.29 -11.48 11.79
N ALA A 42 9.57 -12.11 12.92
CA ALA A 42 9.13 -11.69 14.24
C ALA A 42 9.47 -10.21 14.54
N SER A 43 10.64 -9.74 14.09
CA SER A 43 11.04 -8.34 14.24
C SER A 43 10.16 -7.38 13.45
N SER A 44 9.80 -7.73 12.21
CA SER A 44 8.96 -6.90 11.34
C SER A 44 7.55 -6.81 11.90
N ILE A 45 6.97 -7.93 12.34
CA ILE A 45 5.66 -7.99 12.99
C ILE A 45 5.64 -7.10 14.24
N ARG A 46 6.63 -7.25 15.13
CA ARG A 46 6.73 -6.40 16.34
C ARG A 46 6.91 -4.92 16.04
N ASN A 47 7.69 -4.58 15.02
CA ASN A 47 7.89 -3.18 14.64
C ASN A 47 6.59 -2.53 14.16
N VAL A 48 5.82 -3.22 13.30
CA VAL A 48 4.50 -2.75 12.86
C VAL A 48 3.56 -2.58 14.05
N GLY A 49 3.49 -3.57 14.95
CA GLY A 49 2.63 -3.47 16.13
C GLY A 49 2.99 -2.31 17.06
N ARG A 50 4.28 -2.05 17.28
CA ARG A 50 4.74 -0.91 18.06
C ARG A 50 4.41 0.43 17.42
N CYS A 51 4.52 0.54 16.09
CA CYS A 51 4.15 1.77 15.39
C CYS A 51 2.67 2.12 15.60
N ILE A 52 1.79 1.12 15.52
CA ILE A 52 0.34 1.28 15.74
C ILE A 52 0.04 1.65 17.20
N GLN A 53 0.67 0.98 18.16
CA GLN A 53 0.49 1.32 19.58
C GLN A 53 1.02 2.71 19.92
N SER A 54 2.12 3.14 19.31
CA SER A 54 2.72 4.46 19.54
C SER A 54 1.82 5.61 19.04
N SER A 55 0.88 5.34 18.13
CA SER A 55 -0.15 6.31 17.73
C SER A 55 -1.39 6.30 18.64
N GLY A 56 -1.38 5.52 19.73
CA GLY A 56 -2.49 5.42 20.68
C GLY A 56 -3.61 4.48 20.23
N ILE A 57 -3.36 3.62 19.23
CA ILE A 57 -4.33 2.66 18.70
C ILE A 57 -3.99 1.24 19.18
N GLU A 58 -5.01 0.50 19.63
CA GLU A 58 -4.85 -0.90 19.97
C GLU A 58 -4.85 -1.78 18.71
N LEU A 59 -3.87 -2.69 18.60
CA LEU A 59 -3.80 -3.64 17.50
C LEU A 59 -4.62 -4.89 17.83
N SER A 60 -5.78 -5.05 17.19
CA SER A 60 -6.63 -6.23 17.37
C SER A 60 -6.06 -7.51 16.75
N GLY A 61 -5.18 -7.38 15.75
CA GLY A 61 -4.39 -8.49 15.24
C GLY A 61 -3.82 -8.28 13.84
N LEU A 62 -3.39 -9.37 13.20
CA LEU A 62 -2.62 -9.34 11.94
C LEU A 62 -3.20 -10.34 10.93
N THR A 63 -3.45 -9.85 9.71
CA THR A 63 -3.95 -10.66 8.60
C THR A 63 -3.01 -10.55 7.39
N LEU A 64 -2.82 -11.65 6.68
CA LEU A 64 -2.09 -11.69 5.41
C LEU A 64 -2.86 -10.88 4.35
N GLU A 65 -2.20 -9.88 3.77
CA GLU A 65 -2.77 -8.94 2.80
C GLU A 65 -3.61 -9.58 1.68
N PRO A 66 -3.11 -10.56 0.90
CA PRO A 66 -3.90 -11.15 -0.17
C PRO A 66 -5.17 -11.88 0.29
N LEU A 67 -5.29 -12.28 1.57
CA LEU A 67 -6.57 -12.78 2.11
C LEU A 67 -7.58 -11.65 2.25
N ALA A 68 -7.14 -10.51 2.82
CA ALA A 68 -7.99 -9.34 2.94
C ALA A 68 -8.40 -8.80 1.57
N SER A 69 -7.46 -8.59 0.65
CA SER A 69 -7.78 -8.14 -0.71
C SER A 69 -8.73 -9.10 -1.42
N ALA A 70 -8.55 -10.42 -1.26
CA ALA A 70 -9.43 -11.44 -1.83
C ALA A 70 -10.87 -11.34 -1.31
N ASP A 71 -11.05 -11.10 -0.01
CA ASP A 71 -12.38 -10.97 0.59
C ASP A 71 -13.13 -9.75 0.07
N ALA A 72 -12.41 -8.71 -0.35
CA ALA A 72 -13.00 -7.49 -0.88
C ALA A 72 -13.32 -7.54 -2.38
N VAL A 73 -12.61 -8.35 -3.18
CA VAL A 73 -12.70 -8.24 -4.66
C VAL A 73 -13.04 -9.53 -5.39
N LEU A 74 -13.04 -10.68 -4.70
CA LEU A 74 -13.35 -11.98 -5.29
C LEU A 74 -14.70 -12.51 -4.81
N SER A 75 -15.45 -13.09 -5.73
CA SER A 75 -16.64 -13.87 -5.38
C SER A 75 -16.26 -15.27 -4.90
N GLN A 76 -17.18 -15.92 -4.19
CA GLN A 76 -16.99 -17.31 -3.76
C GLN A 76 -16.90 -18.26 -4.97
N GLU A 77 -17.67 -18.00 -6.03
CA GLU A 77 -17.65 -18.76 -7.27
C GLU A 77 -16.28 -18.67 -7.97
N GLU A 78 -15.62 -17.51 -7.94
CA GLU A 78 -14.26 -17.37 -8.48
C GLU A 78 -13.24 -18.16 -7.66
N LYS A 79 -13.32 -18.07 -6.32
CA LYS A 79 -12.47 -18.85 -5.39
C LYS A 79 -12.67 -20.36 -5.59
N GLU A 80 -13.89 -20.81 -5.90
CA GLU A 80 -14.20 -22.21 -6.21
C GLU A 80 -13.70 -22.64 -7.59
N ALA A 81 -14.03 -21.88 -8.63
CA ALA A 81 -13.67 -22.16 -10.02
C ALA A 81 -12.16 -22.12 -10.25
N GLY A 82 -11.44 -21.32 -9.47
CA GLY A 82 -10.00 -21.15 -9.52
C GLY A 82 -9.61 -19.80 -10.11
N VAL A 83 -8.93 -18.97 -9.33
CA VAL A 83 -8.57 -17.59 -9.68
C VAL A 83 -7.19 -17.24 -9.13
N ALA A 84 -6.42 -16.47 -9.90
CA ALA A 84 -5.20 -15.81 -9.42
C ALA A 84 -5.51 -14.35 -9.10
N LEU A 85 -5.42 -13.97 -7.83
CA LEU A 85 -5.44 -12.58 -7.38
C LEU A 85 -4.02 -12.01 -7.45
N ILE A 86 -3.86 -10.91 -8.16
CA ILE A 86 -2.59 -10.18 -8.27
C ILE A 86 -2.80 -8.77 -7.71
N ASP A 87 -2.21 -8.47 -6.57
CA ASP A 87 -2.23 -7.16 -5.94
C ASP A 87 -0.93 -6.41 -6.30
N ILE A 88 -1.04 -5.34 -7.10
CA ILE A 88 0.12 -4.55 -7.52
C ILE A 88 0.20 -3.32 -6.63
N GLY A 89 0.97 -3.44 -5.54
CA GLY A 89 1.24 -2.38 -4.59
C GLY A 89 2.32 -1.41 -5.06
N GLY A 90 2.82 -0.57 -4.14
CA GLY A 90 3.94 0.33 -4.41
C GLY A 90 5.29 -0.39 -4.45
N GLY A 91 5.57 -1.21 -3.44
CA GLY A 91 6.85 -1.91 -3.29
C GLY A 91 6.86 -3.34 -3.85
N THR A 92 5.72 -4.03 -3.76
CA THR A 92 5.59 -5.45 -4.10
C THR A 92 4.42 -5.68 -5.04
N THR A 93 4.45 -6.85 -5.67
CA THR A 93 3.29 -7.44 -6.32
C THR A 93 3.03 -8.78 -5.64
N ASP A 94 1.86 -8.94 -5.06
CA ASP A 94 1.49 -10.10 -4.27
C ASP A 94 0.55 -10.99 -5.08
N LEU A 95 0.84 -12.29 -5.14
CA LEU A 95 0.05 -13.31 -5.82
C LEU A 95 -0.59 -14.22 -4.78
N ALA A 96 -1.90 -14.43 -4.89
CA ALA A 96 -2.60 -15.51 -4.23
C ALA A 96 -3.47 -16.29 -5.22
N ILE A 97 -3.36 -17.61 -5.19
CA ILE A 97 -4.16 -18.50 -6.03
C ILE A 97 -5.18 -19.20 -5.15
N PHE A 98 -6.45 -19.08 -5.51
CA PHE A 98 -7.57 -19.77 -4.89
C PHE A 98 -8.08 -20.86 -5.81
N LYS A 99 -8.48 -22.01 -5.26
CA LYS A 99 -9.14 -23.10 -5.98
C LYS A 99 -9.91 -23.96 -4.98
N ASP A 100 -11.10 -24.42 -5.37
CA ASP A 100 -12.01 -25.21 -4.52
C ASP A 100 -12.46 -24.48 -3.26
N GLY A 101 -12.44 -23.14 -3.28
CA GLY A 101 -12.89 -22.28 -2.19
C GLY A 101 -11.81 -21.98 -1.15
N ILE A 102 -10.57 -22.44 -1.35
CA ILE A 102 -9.45 -22.22 -0.44
C ILE A 102 -8.23 -21.68 -1.17
N ILE A 103 -7.35 -21.00 -0.43
CA ILE A 103 -6.05 -20.58 -0.96
C ILE A 103 -5.15 -21.80 -1.16
N ARG A 104 -4.48 -21.88 -2.31
CA ARG A 104 -3.59 -23.00 -2.68
C ARG A 104 -2.13 -22.60 -2.82
N HIS A 105 -1.86 -21.34 -3.11
CA HIS A 105 -0.52 -20.84 -3.36
C HIS A 105 -0.45 -19.34 -3.08
N THR A 106 0.71 -18.89 -2.59
CA THR A 106 1.03 -17.47 -2.36
C THR A 106 2.45 -17.21 -2.77
N ALA A 107 2.70 -16.09 -3.45
CA ALA A 107 4.04 -15.63 -3.80
C ALA A 107 4.12 -14.11 -3.72
N VAL A 108 5.33 -13.58 -3.51
CA VAL A 108 5.59 -12.14 -3.47
C VAL A 108 6.70 -11.82 -4.45
N ILE A 109 6.41 -10.93 -5.38
CA ILE A 109 7.35 -10.40 -6.35
C ILE A 109 7.87 -9.07 -5.78
N PRO A 110 9.19 -8.87 -5.62
CA PRO A 110 9.76 -7.68 -4.98
C PRO A 110 9.77 -6.45 -5.90
N PHE A 111 8.72 -6.28 -6.70
CA PHE A 111 8.52 -5.18 -7.62
C PHE A 111 7.05 -4.75 -7.62
N GLY A 112 6.80 -3.46 -7.47
CA GLY A 112 5.47 -2.85 -7.58
C GLY A 112 5.50 -1.57 -8.41
N GLY A 113 4.64 -0.60 -8.09
CA GLY A 113 4.53 0.67 -8.79
C GLY A 113 5.74 1.61 -8.65
N ASN A 114 6.55 1.48 -7.60
CA ASN A 114 7.67 2.38 -7.33
C ASN A 114 8.81 2.20 -8.34
N VAL A 115 9.12 0.96 -8.74
CA VAL A 115 10.17 0.71 -9.73
C VAL A 115 9.78 1.26 -11.12
N ILE A 116 8.49 1.27 -11.44
CA ILE A 116 7.97 1.94 -12.66
C ILE A 116 8.25 3.44 -12.58
N THR A 117 8.02 4.05 -11.42
CA THR A 117 8.29 5.47 -11.20
C THR A 117 9.77 5.80 -11.31
N ASP A 118 10.64 4.95 -10.77
CA ASP A 118 12.08 5.09 -10.90
C ASP A 118 12.56 4.98 -12.36
N ASP A 119 12.02 4.03 -13.12
CA ASP A 119 12.35 3.92 -14.55
C ASP A 119 11.91 5.16 -15.35
N ILE A 120 10.75 5.72 -15.03
CA ILE A 120 10.28 6.97 -15.64
C ILE A 120 11.20 8.13 -15.25
N LYS A 121 11.57 8.22 -13.97
CA LYS A 121 12.48 9.25 -13.44
C LYS A 121 13.80 9.25 -14.20
N GLU A 122 14.42 8.08 -14.37
CA GLU A 122 15.68 7.93 -15.09
C GLU A 122 15.50 8.13 -16.60
N GLY A 123 14.56 7.40 -17.21
CA GLY A 123 14.34 7.39 -18.66
C GLY A 123 13.83 8.72 -19.22
N CYS A 124 13.12 9.51 -18.41
CA CYS A 124 12.69 10.87 -18.76
C CYS A 124 13.56 11.95 -18.11
N SER A 125 14.55 11.62 -17.29
CA SER A 125 15.43 12.54 -16.55
C SER A 125 14.66 13.69 -15.88
N ILE A 126 13.69 13.33 -15.06
CA ILE A 126 12.84 14.23 -14.26
C ILE A 126 12.94 13.83 -12.79
N ILE A 127 12.37 14.62 -11.88
CA ILE A 127 12.35 14.26 -10.46
C ILE A 127 11.24 13.25 -10.17
N GLU A 128 11.41 12.45 -9.12
CA GLU A 128 10.49 11.38 -8.71
C GLU A 128 9.03 11.85 -8.59
N LYS A 129 8.81 13.00 -7.94
CA LYS A 129 7.47 13.58 -7.80
C LYS A 129 6.80 13.86 -9.16
N GLN A 130 7.57 14.27 -10.16
CA GLN A 130 7.07 14.50 -11.51
C GLN A 130 6.84 13.17 -12.25
N ALA A 131 7.73 12.19 -12.05
CA ALA A 131 7.59 10.84 -12.61
C ALA A 131 6.32 10.14 -12.12
N GLU A 132 6.05 10.18 -10.81
CA GLU A 132 4.84 9.60 -10.24
C GLU A 132 3.58 10.27 -10.79
N LEU A 133 3.58 11.60 -10.84
CA LEU A 133 2.45 12.36 -11.38
C LEU A 133 2.21 12.06 -12.87
N LEU A 134 3.29 11.91 -13.64
CA LEU A 134 3.25 11.56 -15.05
C LEU A 134 2.71 10.14 -15.24
N LYS A 135 3.16 9.18 -14.42
CA LYS A 135 2.66 7.79 -14.38
C LYS A 135 1.16 7.75 -14.10
N ILE A 136 0.69 8.41 -13.03
CA ILE A 136 -0.72 8.41 -12.62
C ILE A 136 -1.61 9.05 -13.70
N LYS A 137 -1.22 10.22 -14.24
CA LYS A 137 -2.08 10.97 -15.16
C LYS A 137 -2.07 10.44 -16.59
N PHE A 138 -0.90 10.02 -17.07
CA PHE A 138 -0.66 9.74 -18.49
C PHE A 138 -0.06 8.37 -18.76
N GLY A 139 0.24 7.59 -17.73
CA GLY A 139 0.82 6.26 -17.87
C GLY A 139 -0.10 5.30 -18.62
N SER A 140 0.52 4.44 -19.42
CA SER A 140 -0.11 3.36 -20.16
C SER A 140 0.85 2.19 -20.19
N ALA A 141 0.33 0.98 -20.00
CA ALA A 141 1.08 -0.26 -20.14
C ALA A 141 1.17 -0.72 -21.61
N TRP A 142 0.45 -0.07 -22.54
CA TRP A 142 0.42 -0.44 -23.95
C TRP A 142 0.87 0.73 -24.84
N PRO A 143 2.10 0.68 -25.39
CA PRO A 143 2.63 1.78 -26.21
C PRO A 143 1.89 1.99 -27.53
N GLY A 144 1.21 0.95 -28.04
CA GLY A 144 0.47 1.01 -29.30
C GLY A 144 -0.74 1.95 -29.28
N GLU A 145 -1.29 2.26 -28.10
CA GLU A 145 -2.46 3.14 -27.96
C GLU A 145 -2.08 4.64 -27.96
N ASN A 146 -0.80 4.96 -27.82
CA ASN A 146 -0.33 6.35 -27.78
C ASN A 146 0.10 6.83 -29.17
N LYS A 147 -0.38 8.01 -29.57
CA LYS A 147 0.01 8.62 -30.86
C LYS A 147 1.43 9.18 -30.78
N ASP A 148 2.13 9.18 -31.91
CA ASP A 148 3.52 9.68 -31.99
C ASP A 148 3.65 11.18 -31.65
N ASN A 149 2.60 11.96 -31.87
CA ASN A 149 2.56 13.41 -31.63
C ASN A 149 1.97 13.81 -30.27
N GLU A 150 1.60 12.85 -29.41
CA GLU A 150 1.12 13.16 -28.06
C GLU A 150 2.29 13.45 -27.13
N ILE A 151 2.35 14.69 -26.66
CA ILE A 151 3.39 15.19 -25.76
C ILE A 151 2.78 15.84 -24.51
N VAL A 152 3.50 15.76 -23.39
CA VAL A 152 3.19 16.47 -22.15
C VAL A 152 4.39 17.32 -21.76
N SER A 153 4.14 18.59 -21.43
CA SER A 153 5.16 19.50 -20.93
C SER A 153 5.21 19.46 -19.41
N ILE A 154 6.39 19.21 -18.86
CA ILE A 154 6.66 19.18 -17.43
C ILE A 154 7.50 20.41 -17.05
N PRO A 155 7.19 21.09 -15.94
CA PRO A 155 8.00 22.22 -15.48
C PRO A 155 9.47 21.85 -15.29
N GLY A 156 10.37 22.67 -15.84
CA GLY A 156 11.80 22.54 -15.62
C GLY A 156 12.21 22.86 -14.19
N LEU A 157 13.38 22.37 -13.77
CA LEU A 157 13.94 22.67 -12.46
C LEU A 157 14.55 24.09 -12.44
N ARG A 158 14.10 24.94 -11.49
CA ARG A 158 14.67 26.26 -11.15
C ARG A 158 15.16 27.06 -12.37
N GLY A 159 14.22 27.62 -13.13
CA GLY A 159 14.54 28.51 -14.26
C GLY A 159 15.03 27.81 -15.52
N ARG A 160 15.08 26.47 -15.53
CA ARG A 160 15.21 25.69 -16.77
C ARG A 160 13.89 25.68 -17.52
N GLU A 161 13.99 25.64 -18.84
CA GLU A 161 12.85 25.49 -19.73
C GLU A 161 12.04 24.23 -19.40
N PRO A 162 10.72 24.24 -19.63
CA PRO A 162 9.89 23.05 -19.55
C PRO A 162 10.44 21.91 -20.42
N LYS A 163 10.31 20.68 -19.93
CA LYS A 163 10.70 19.49 -20.66
C LYS A 163 9.48 18.85 -21.30
N GLU A 164 9.54 18.62 -22.60
CA GLU A 164 8.49 17.89 -23.32
C GLU A 164 8.78 16.39 -23.31
N ILE A 165 7.78 15.59 -22.96
CA ILE A 165 7.87 14.14 -22.92
C ILE A 165 6.79 13.56 -23.84
N SER A 166 7.21 12.73 -24.78
CA SER A 166 6.29 11.94 -25.61
C SER A 166 5.58 10.89 -24.75
N LEU A 167 4.25 10.83 -24.84
CA LEU A 167 3.45 9.80 -24.15
C LEU A 167 3.77 8.40 -24.65
N LYS A 168 4.15 8.27 -25.93
CA LYS A 168 4.60 6.99 -26.48
C LYS A 168 5.93 6.55 -25.85
N ASN A 169 6.85 7.48 -25.60
CA ASN A 169 8.11 7.16 -24.91
C ASN A 169 7.86 6.78 -23.44
N LEU A 170 7.03 7.55 -22.74
CA LEU A 170 6.58 7.22 -21.38
C LEU A 170 6.00 5.80 -21.32
N SER A 171 5.08 5.49 -22.23
CA SER A 171 4.41 4.19 -22.31
C SER A 171 5.39 3.05 -22.60
N LYS A 172 6.42 3.27 -23.44
CA LYS A 172 7.49 2.26 -23.67
C LYS A 172 8.27 1.92 -22.40
N ILE A 173 8.60 2.94 -21.59
CA ILE A 173 9.31 2.74 -20.32
C ILE A 173 8.44 1.92 -19.37
N ILE A 174 7.18 2.34 -19.19
CA ILE A 174 6.21 1.65 -18.34
C ILE A 174 6.01 0.20 -18.81
N HIS A 175 5.78 0.00 -20.11
CA HIS A 175 5.55 -1.31 -20.71
C HIS A 175 6.68 -2.28 -20.40
N ALA A 176 7.94 -1.87 -20.55
CA ALA A 176 9.09 -2.73 -20.27
C ALA A 176 9.07 -3.25 -18.82
N ARG A 177 8.79 -2.38 -17.85
CA ARG A 177 8.74 -2.79 -16.44
C ARG A 177 7.52 -3.63 -16.11
N VAL A 178 6.36 -3.30 -16.65
CA VAL A 178 5.14 -4.06 -16.39
C VAL A 178 5.22 -5.46 -17.01
N VAL A 179 5.82 -5.60 -18.21
CA VAL A 179 6.11 -6.93 -18.80
C VAL A 179 6.93 -7.77 -17.83
N GLU A 180 8.02 -7.23 -17.29
CA GLU A 180 8.88 -7.96 -16.35
C GLU A 180 8.12 -8.39 -15.07
N ILE A 181 7.31 -7.50 -14.48
CA ILE A 181 6.49 -7.83 -13.30
C ILE A 181 5.51 -8.96 -13.63
N VAL A 182 4.78 -8.83 -14.75
CA VAL A 182 3.77 -9.83 -15.15
C VAL A 182 4.41 -11.17 -15.51
N GLU A 183 5.58 -11.18 -16.15
CA GLU A 183 6.31 -12.41 -16.45
C GLU A 183 6.74 -13.15 -15.18
N GLN A 184 7.19 -12.43 -14.15
CA GLN A 184 7.52 -13.02 -12.84
C GLN A 184 6.29 -13.60 -12.15
N VAL A 185 5.17 -12.87 -12.14
CA VAL A 185 3.91 -13.39 -11.59
C VAL A 185 3.45 -14.63 -12.38
N PHE A 186 3.56 -14.61 -13.71
CA PHE A 186 3.15 -15.74 -14.53
C PHE A 186 4.06 -16.97 -14.33
N ALA A 187 5.34 -16.77 -14.03
CA ALA A 187 6.23 -17.86 -13.64
C ALA A 187 5.75 -18.56 -12.36
N GLU A 188 5.26 -17.82 -11.36
CA GLU A 188 4.67 -18.40 -10.14
C GLU A 188 3.34 -19.13 -10.43
N ILE A 189 2.49 -18.57 -11.29
CA ILE A 189 1.25 -19.24 -11.74
C ILE A 189 1.57 -20.56 -12.49
N LYS A 190 2.66 -20.60 -13.26
CA LYS A 190 3.17 -21.83 -13.87
C LYS A 190 3.74 -22.81 -12.85
N ALA A 191 4.49 -22.32 -11.85
CA ALA A 191 5.06 -23.14 -10.79
C ALA A 191 3.96 -23.82 -9.93
N TYR A 192 2.84 -23.14 -9.69
CA TYR A 192 1.65 -23.73 -9.10
C TYR A 192 1.10 -24.93 -9.91
N GLY A 193 1.23 -24.86 -11.24
CA GLY A 193 0.83 -25.91 -12.18
C GLY A 193 -0.55 -25.69 -12.78
N HIS A 194 -0.94 -24.44 -13.08
CA HIS A 194 -2.26 -24.10 -13.64
C HIS A 194 -2.60 -24.80 -14.98
N GLU A 195 -1.59 -25.34 -15.68
CA GLU A 195 -1.76 -26.11 -16.92
C GLU A 195 -2.38 -27.50 -16.68
N ASP A 196 -2.26 -28.05 -15.46
CA ASP A 196 -2.95 -29.29 -15.07
C ASP A 196 -4.48 -29.04 -15.06
N PRO A 197 -5.28 -29.86 -15.76
CA PRO A 197 -6.75 -29.73 -15.77
C PRO A 197 -7.39 -29.63 -14.37
N ARG A 198 -6.79 -30.25 -13.35
CA ARG A 198 -7.29 -30.20 -11.96
C ARG A 198 -6.98 -28.89 -11.26
N LYS A 199 -5.89 -28.22 -11.66
CA LYS A 199 -5.42 -26.96 -11.09
C LYS A 199 -5.76 -25.73 -11.94
N LYS A 200 -6.50 -25.93 -13.03
CA LYS A 200 -6.90 -24.86 -13.94
C LYS A 200 -7.63 -23.75 -13.20
N LEU A 201 -7.23 -22.51 -13.48
CA LEU A 201 -7.82 -21.30 -12.95
C LEU A 201 -8.88 -20.80 -13.93
N ILE A 202 -10.11 -21.32 -13.78
CA ILE A 202 -11.21 -21.09 -14.73
C ILE A 202 -11.68 -19.64 -14.70
N ALA A 203 -11.65 -18.99 -13.54
CA ALA A 203 -12.01 -17.58 -13.39
C ALA A 203 -10.87 -16.63 -13.81
N GLY A 204 -9.72 -17.16 -14.23
CA GLY A 204 -8.61 -16.36 -14.77
C GLY A 204 -7.87 -15.56 -13.70
N ILE A 205 -7.63 -14.29 -13.99
CA ILE A 205 -6.82 -13.37 -13.19
C ILE A 205 -7.68 -12.17 -12.74
N VAL A 206 -7.54 -11.78 -11.48
CA VAL A 206 -8.10 -10.54 -10.94
C VAL A 206 -6.95 -9.65 -10.49
N LEU A 207 -6.83 -8.46 -11.08
CA LEU A 207 -5.84 -7.45 -10.71
C LEU A 207 -6.43 -6.49 -9.67
N THR A 208 -5.68 -6.17 -8.63
CA THR A 208 -6.07 -5.16 -7.63
C THR A 208 -4.86 -4.32 -7.18
N GLY A 209 -5.07 -3.46 -6.18
CA GLY A 209 -4.05 -2.54 -5.69
C GLY A 209 -3.90 -1.28 -6.54
N GLY A 210 -2.99 -0.40 -6.12
CA GLY A 210 -2.78 0.89 -6.78
C GLY A 210 -2.32 0.77 -8.23
N GLY A 211 -1.47 -0.22 -8.53
CA GLY A 211 -0.91 -0.48 -9.85
C GLY A 211 -1.92 -1.00 -10.87
N ALA A 212 -3.01 -1.65 -10.42
CA ALA A 212 -4.09 -2.10 -11.31
C ALA A 212 -4.84 -0.95 -12.01
N GLN A 213 -4.67 0.29 -11.56
CA GLN A 213 -5.24 1.48 -12.19
C GLN A 213 -4.48 1.96 -13.43
N LEU A 214 -3.31 1.37 -13.72
CA LEU A 214 -2.53 1.72 -14.89
C LEU A 214 -3.30 1.39 -16.18
N LYS A 215 -3.41 2.36 -17.08
CA LYS A 215 -4.16 2.18 -18.34
C LYS A 215 -3.58 1.01 -19.14
N HIS A 216 -4.46 0.20 -19.71
CA HIS A 216 -4.13 -0.96 -20.54
C HIS A 216 -3.39 -2.12 -19.85
N ILE A 217 -3.26 -2.11 -18.52
CA ILE A 217 -2.59 -3.21 -17.79
C ILE A 217 -3.31 -4.54 -17.96
N LYS A 218 -4.65 -4.53 -17.95
CA LYS A 218 -5.51 -5.71 -18.16
C LYS A 218 -5.17 -6.40 -19.49
N GLN A 219 -5.12 -5.63 -20.58
CA GLN A 219 -4.81 -6.12 -21.92
C GLN A 219 -3.39 -6.68 -22.01
N LEU A 220 -2.44 -6.03 -21.34
CA LEU A 220 -1.06 -6.53 -21.31
C LEU A 220 -0.95 -7.87 -20.55
N VAL A 221 -1.65 -8.01 -19.42
CA VAL A 221 -1.71 -9.26 -18.67
C VAL A 221 -2.36 -10.37 -19.49
N GLU A 222 -3.50 -10.10 -20.14
CA GLU A 222 -4.16 -11.04 -21.05
C GLU A 222 -3.23 -11.47 -22.19
N TYR A 223 -2.48 -10.52 -22.77
CA TYR A 223 -1.54 -10.78 -23.85
C TYR A 223 -0.39 -11.70 -23.43
N ILE A 224 0.21 -11.46 -22.25
CA ILE A 224 1.37 -12.22 -21.76
C ILE A 224 0.94 -13.61 -21.26
N THR A 225 -0.16 -13.68 -20.53
CA THR A 225 -0.57 -14.91 -19.83
C THR A 225 -1.50 -15.79 -20.64
N GLY A 226 -2.23 -15.21 -21.60
CA GLY A 226 -3.32 -15.87 -22.31
C GLY A 226 -4.56 -16.16 -21.44
N MET A 227 -4.65 -15.57 -20.24
CA MET A 227 -5.73 -15.78 -19.28
C MET A 227 -6.67 -14.58 -19.24
N ASP A 228 -7.98 -14.85 -19.15
CA ASP A 228 -8.99 -13.80 -18.97
C ASP A 228 -8.70 -13.00 -17.72
N THR A 229 -8.72 -11.67 -17.84
CA THR A 229 -8.33 -10.78 -16.75
C THR A 229 -9.37 -9.69 -16.52
N ARG A 230 -9.67 -9.40 -15.24
CA ARG A 230 -10.47 -8.24 -14.84
C ARG A 230 -9.78 -7.45 -13.73
N ILE A 231 -10.24 -6.21 -13.52
CA ILE A 231 -9.85 -5.41 -12.36
C ILE A 231 -10.83 -5.69 -11.22
N GLY A 232 -10.31 -5.95 -10.02
CA GLY A 232 -11.06 -6.16 -8.79
C GLY A 232 -11.30 -4.84 -8.07
N TYR A 233 -12.57 -4.48 -7.91
CA TYR A 233 -13.02 -3.31 -7.18
C TYR A 233 -13.74 -3.75 -5.91
N PRO A 234 -13.52 -3.11 -4.75
CA PRO A 234 -14.18 -3.47 -3.49
C PRO A 234 -15.63 -2.95 -3.36
N ASN A 235 -16.23 -2.46 -4.44
CA ASN A 235 -17.48 -1.70 -4.44
C ASN A 235 -18.71 -2.52 -4.06
N GLU A 236 -18.74 -3.82 -4.34
CA GLU A 236 -19.89 -4.69 -4.03
C GLU A 236 -20.17 -4.81 -2.53
N HIS A 237 -19.17 -4.54 -1.69
CA HIS A 237 -19.29 -4.61 -0.23
C HIS A 237 -19.50 -3.24 0.43
N LEU A 238 -19.55 -2.18 -0.37
CA LEU A 238 -19.71 -0.81 0.10
C LEU A 238 -21.17 -0.36 -0.05
N ALA A 239 -21.63 0.47 0.88
CA ALA A 239 -22.96 1.07 0.79
C ALA A 239 -23.06 1.95 -0.47
N GLY A 240 -24.21 2.00 -1.13
CA GLY A 240 -24.37 2.74 -2.40
C GLY A 240 -24.14 4.26 -2.31
N ASN A 241 -24.03 4.83 -1.11
CA ASN A 241 -23.68 6.23 -0.85
C ASN A 241 -22.20 6.43 -0.42
N SER A 242 -21.38 5.39 -0.55
CA SER A 242 -19.93 5.43 -0.30
C SER A 242 -19.23 6.36 -1.28
N SER A 243 -18.08 6.93 -0.90
CA SER A 243 -17.30 7.74 -1.83
C SER A 243 -16.74 6.87 -2.96
N GLU A 244 -16.70 7.43 -4.18
CA GLU A 244 -16.13 6.75 -5.35
C GLU A 244 -14.64 6.42 -5.14
N GLU A 245 -13.94 7.23 -4.33
CA GLU A 245 -12.55 7.02 -3.96
C GLU A 245 -12.31 5.67 -3.27
N ILE A 246 -13.13 5.29 -2.29
CA ILE A 246 -12.96 4.01 -1.57
C ILE A 246 -13.39 2.79 -2.39
N SER A 247 -14.02 3.02 -3.54
CA SER A 247 -14.33 1.97 -4.52
C SER A 247 -13.15 1.67 -5.44
N SER A 248 -12.03 2.40 -5.33
CA SER A 248 -10.81 2.13 -6.10
C SER A 248 -10.16 0.81 -5.68
N PRO A 249 -9.52 0.06 -6.62
CA PRO A 249 -8.72 -1.12 -6.30
C PRO A 249 -7.60 -0.83 -5.29
N LEU A 250 -7.16 0.42 -5.17
CA LEU A 250 -6.20 0.88 -4.16
C LEU A 250 -6.64 0.56 -2.73
N PHE A 251 -7.95 0.53 -2.46
CA PHE A 251 -8.50 0.32 -1.12
C PHE A 251 -8.93 -1.13 -0.84
N ALA A 252 -8.67 -2.07 -1.75
CA ALA A 252 -9.08 -3.46 -1.60
C ALA A 252 -8.61 -4.08 -0.26
N THR A 253 -7.32 -3.96 0.07
CA THR A 253 -6.77 -4.46 1.34
C THR A 253 -7.46 -3.83 2.55
N ALA A 254 -7.67 -2.51 2.54
CA ALA A 254 -8.28 -1.80 3.66
C ALA A 254 -9.74 -2.19 3.87
N VAL A 255 -10.53 -2.29 2.79
CA VAL A 255 -11.92 -2.75 2.85
C VAL A 255 -11.99 -4.20 3.33
N GLY A 256 -11.12 -5.06 2.79
CA GLY A 256 -11.02 -6.46 3.17
C GLY A 256 -10.68 -6.68 4.65
N LEU A 257 -9.76 -5.88 5.19
CA LEU A 257 -9.42 -5.92 6.62
C LEU A 257 -10.62 -5.56 7.50
N VAL A 258 -11.42 -4.57 7.10
CA VAL A 258 -12.65 -4.20 7.83
C VAL A 258 -13.69 -5.32 7.76
N MET A 259 -13.91 -5.90 6.57
CA MET A 259 -14.84 -7.03 6.39
C MET A 259 -14.44 -8.22 7.25
N ASN A 260 -13.17 -8.62 7.18
CA ASN A 260 -12.61 -9.71 7.96
C ASN A 260 -12.73 -9.45 9.47
N SER A 261 -12.51 -8.21 9.91
CA SER A 261 -12.67 -7.83 11.31
C SER A 261 -14.12 -7.91 11.78
N ILE A 262 -15.10 -7.60 10.93
CA ILE A 262 -16.53 -7.70 11.28
C ILE A 262 -16.92 -9.17 11.41
N GLU A 263 -16.56 -9.99 10.43
CA GLU A 263 -16.89 -11.42 10.41
C GLU A 263 -16.32 -12.16 11.62
N ASN A 264 -15.07 -11.84 12.00
CA ASN A 264 -14.40 -12.49 13.12
C ASN A 264 -14.59 -11.77 14.46
N SER A 265 -15.53 -10.82 14.58
CA SER A 265 -15.79 -10.06 15.81
C SER A 265 -14.50 -9.45 16.41
N THR A 266 -13.68 -8.84 15.57
CA THR A 266 -12.36 -8.23 15.87
C THR A 266 -11.28 -9.21 16.33
N GLN A 267 -11.51 -10.53 16.23
CA GLN A 267 -10.49 -11.53 16.50
C GLN A 267 -9.76 -11.89 15.21
N SER A 268 -8.51 -11.46 15.08
CA SER A 268 -7.66 -11.88 13.97
C SER A 268 -7.08 -13.28 14.21
N ALA A 269 -6.54 -13.89 13.15
CA ALA A 269 -5.83 -15.17 13.22
C ALA A 269 -4.64 -15.15 14.20
N VAL A 270 -4.00 -13.99 14.39
CA VAL A 270 -3.01 -13.77 15.44
C VAL A 270 -3.46 -12.66 16.36
N ARG A 271 -3.68 -13.00 17.63
CA ARG A 271 -3.82 -12.02 18.70
C ARG A 271 -2.43 -11.56 19.13
N MET A 272 -2.10 -10.29 18.88
CA MET A 272 -0.81 -9.73 19.30
C MET A 272 -0.86 -9.37 20.80
N GLU A 273 -0.40 -10.27 21.65
CA GLU A 273 -0.05 -9.92 23.04
C GLU A 273 1.32 -9.23 23.02
N ILE A 274 1.35 -7.90 22.87
CA ILE A 274 2.61 -7.17 22.94
C ILE A 274 2.99 -7.03 24.42
N VAL A 275 4.01 -7.78 24.85
CA VAL A 275 4.60 -7.68 26.19
C VAL A 275 5.05 -6.24 26.40
N ASN A 276 4.50 -5.61 27.44
CA ASN A 276 4.91 -4.30 27.94
C ASN A 276 6.32 -4.41 28.56
N GLU A 277 7.34 -4.66 27.74
CA GLU A 277 8.72 -4.53 28.19
C GLU A 277 9.02 -3.04 28.30
N GLN A 278 8.76 -2.48 29.49
CA GLN A 278 9.39 -1.22 29.86
C GLN A 278 10.91 -1.41 29.67
N PRO A 279 11.60 -0.49 28.97
CA PRO A 279 13.04 -0.59 28.83
C PRO A 279 13.66 -0.61 30.22
N LYS A 280 14.20 -1.77 30.64
CA LYS A 280 15.02 -1.85 31.85
C LYS A 280 16.24 -1.00 31.62
N VAL A 281 16.26 0.20 32.21
CA VAL A 281 17.45 1.02 32.34
C VAL A 281 18.44 0.23 33.18
N VAL A 282 19.39 -0.44 32.53
CA VAL A 282 20.51 -1.09 33.21
C VAL A 282 21.46 0.03 33.61
N TYR A 283 21.34 0.50 34.86
CA TYR A 283 22.34 1.40 35.43
C TYR A 283 23.67 0.65 35.49
N ARG A 284 24.57 0.98 34.56
CA ARG A 284 25.95 0.56 34.65
C ARG A 284 26.59 1.39 35.76
N ASN A 285 26.80 0.80 36.94
CA ASN A 285 27.58 1.43 38.00
C ASN A 285 29.01 1.63 37.48
N VAL A 286 29.30 2.84 37.01
CA VAL A 286 30.68 3.28 36.77
C VAL A 286 31.24 3.68 38.13
N PRO A 287 32.33 3.04 38.62
CA PRO A 287 32.95 3.46 39.87
C PRO A 287 33.40 4.92 39.75
N ALA A 288 32.94 5.75 40.69
CA ALA A 288 33.24 7.17 40.73
C ALA A 288 34.76 7.39 40.86
N GLN A 289 35.38 7.98 39.84
CA GLN A 289 36.70 8.59 40.00
C GLN A 289 36.52 9.97 40.65
N PRO A 290 37.36 10.34 41.63
CA PRO A 290 37.27 11.64 42.30
C PRO A 290 37.58 12.77 41.31
N GLN A 291 36.61 13.67 41.12
CA GLN A 291 36.72 14.84 40.26
C GLN A 291 37.63 15.90 40.90
N GLN A 292 38.62 16.39 40.14
CA GLN A 292 39.23 17.70 40.42
C GLN A 292 38.34 18.81 39.82
N PRO A 293 38.25 19.99 40.44
CA PRO A 293 37.36 21.04 39.99
C PRO A 293 37.94 21.73 38.75
N VAL A 294 37.30 21.55 37.60
CA VAL A 294 37.53 22.39 36.41
C VAL A 294 36.23 23.14 36.12
N GLN A 295 36.31 24.48 36.18
CA GLN A 295 35.26 25.37 35.69
C GLN A 295 35.04 25.13 34.19
N GLN A 296 33.84 24.76 33.78
CA GLN A 296 33.45 24.76 32.37
C GLN A 296 32.11 25.44 32.16
N ARG A 297 32.10 26.35 31.18
CA ARG A 297 30.95 27.09 30.66
C ARG A 297 29.90 26.10 30.14
N TYR A 298 28.63 26.42 30.37
CA TYR A 298 27.50 25.72 29.77
C TYR A 298 27.20 26.34 28.39
N GLU A 299 27.30 25.53 27.33
CA GLU A 299 26.53 25.74 26.11
C GLU A 299 25.26 24.87 26.21
N VAL A 300 24.10 25.50 26.02
CA VAL A 300 22.79 24.83 26.00
C VAL A 300 22.43 24.57 24.56
N GLU A 301 22.39 23.30 24.14
CA GLU A 301 21.68 22.91 22.91
C GLU A 301 20.21 22.62 23.28
N GLU A 302 19.31 23.51 22.84
CA GLU A 302 17.86 23.27 22.87
C GLU A 302 17.47 22.30 21.75
N ASN A 303 17.06 21.08 22.11
CA ASN A 303 16.34 20.22 21.17
C ASN A 303 14.83 20.56 21.24
N TYR A 304 14.33 21.14 20.15
CA TYR A 304 12.91 21.34 19.91
C TYR A 304 12.17 20.00 19.81
N VAL A 305 11.13 19.83 20.61
CA VAL A 305 10.12 18.78 20.44
C VAL A 305 8.87 19.44 19.87
N GLU A 306 8.54 19.14 18.62
CA GLU A 306 7.30 19.60 17.99
C GLU A 306 6.12 18.81 18.60
N ARG A 307 5.13 19.56 19.10
CA ARG A 307 3.93 19.01 19.73
C ARG A 307 2.92 18.67 18.62
N VAL A 308 2.57 17.39 18.48
CA VAL A 308 1.51 16.97 17.55
C VAL A 308 0.16 17.21 18.22
N GLU A 309 -0.66 18.11 17.66
CA GLU A 309 -2.02 18.37 18.13
C GLU A 309 -2.93 17.17 17.88
N THR A 310 -3.77 16.83 18.86
CA THR A 310 -4.72 15.73 18.76
C THR A 310 -6.01 16.17 18.06
N ILE A 311 -6.78 15.20 17.54
CA ILE A 311 -8.05 15.47 16.82
C ILE A 311 -9.10 16.15 17.73
N GLU A 312 -9.00 15.97 19.05
CA GLU A 312 -9.86 16.66 20.02
C GLU A 312 -9.48 18.13 20.18
N ASP A 313 -8.19 18.48 20.13
CA ASP A 313 -7.70 19.87 20.15
C ASP A 313 -8.24 20.67 18.94
N ILE A 314 -8.32 20.04 17.77
CA ILE A 314 -8.84 20.67 16.54
C ILE A 314 -10.36 20.93 16.62
N ARG A 315 -11.12 20.06 17.32
CA ARG A 315 -12.57 20.22 17.49
C ARG A 315 -12.94 21.31 18.49
N GLU A 316 -12.17 21.45 19.58
CA GLU A 316 -12.36 22.57 20.53
C GLU A 316 -12.01 23.93 19.90
N VAL A 317 -10.93 24.01 19.11
CA VAL A 317 -10.58 25.23 18.38
C VAL A 317 -11.69 25.62 17.39
N ARG A 318 -12.26 24.67 16.65
CA ARG A 318 -13.31 24.96 15.65
C ARG A 318 -14.63 25.43 16.27
N ASN A 319 -14.99 24.91 17.46
CA ASN A 319 -16.19 25.32 18.18
C ASN A 319 -16.02 26.67 18.91
N ASN A 320 -14.79 27.03 19.31
CA ASN A 320 -14.49 28.34 19.91
C ASN A 320 -14.37 29.46 18.86
N VAL A 321 -13.92 29.16 17.64
CA VAL A 321 -13.84 30.14 16.53
C VAL A 321 -15.22 30.53 15.97
N ALA A 322 -16.25 29.71 16.15
CA ALA A 322 -17.61 30.01 15.70
C ALA A 322 -18.38 31.01 16.58
N LYS A 323 -17.76 31.56 17.63
CA LYS A 323 -18.41 32.50 18.58
C LYS A 323 -17.79 33.90 18.68
N GLU A 324 -16.83 34.26 17.84
CA GLU A 324 -16.29 35.63 17.80
C GLU A 324 -16.40 36.26 16.40
N GLU A 325 -17.20 37.32 16.28
CA GLU A 325 -17.27 38.16 15.07
C GLU A 325 -16.09 39.14 14.97
N SER A 326 -15.47 39.14 13.79
CA SER A 326 -14.79 40.25 13.10
C SER A 326 -13.46 40.81 13.64
N THR A 327 -12.35 40.43 12.99
CA THR A 327 -11.14 41.29 12.92
C THR A 327 -10.38 41.18 11.58
N GLU A 328 -11.05 40.74 10.52
CA GLU A 328 -10.41 40.55 9.20
C GLU A 328 -10.38 41.80 8.31
N THR A 329 -11.02 42.91 8.72
CA THR A 329 -11.06 44.15 7.92
C THR A 329 -10.03 45.21 8.35
N LYS A 330 -9.22 44.97 9.40
CA LYS A 330 -8.29 46.00 9.94
C LYS A 330 -6.80 45.78 9.70
N ILE A 331 -6.37 44.63 9.15
CA ILE A 331 -4.94 44.34 8.94
C ILE A 331 -4.53 44.34 7.45
N ARG A 332 -5.49 44.28 6.51
CA ARG A 332 -5.20 44.28 5.05
C ARG A 332 -4.93 45.64 4.40
N ARG A 333 -4.92 46.76 5.14
CA ARG A 333 -4.62 48.10 4.59
C ARG A 333 -3.25 48.69 4.93
N SER A 334 -2.45 48.10 5.84
CA SER A 334 -1.23 48.78 6.30
C SER A 334 0.08 48.37 5.60
N PHE A 335 0.10 47.23 4.90
CA PHE A 335 1.32 46.70 4.28
C PHE A 335 1.42 46.96 2.77
N PHE A 336 0.31 46.96 2.03
CA PHE A 336 0.34 47.21 0.59
C PHE A 336 0.47 48.70 0.24
N ASP A 337 -0.15 49.60 1.00
CA ASP A 337 -0.08 51.06 0.72
C ASP A 337 1.35 51.60 0.91
N ARG A 338 2.10 51.11 1.92
CA ARG A 338 3.50 51.51 2.16
C ARG A 338 4.49 51.04 1.09
N TYR A 339 4.13 50.05 0.28
CA TYR A 339 4.98 49.53 -0.79
C TYR A 339 4.68 50.21 -2.12
N VAL A 340 3.42 50.59 -2.36
CA VAL A 340 2.98 51.29 -3.57
C VAL A 340 3.45 52.76 -3.57
N ASP A 341 3.45 53.44 -2.43
CA ASP A 341 3.94 54.83 -2.35
C ASP A 341 5.46 54.94 -2.59
N LYS A 342 6.24 53.94 -2.15
CA LYS A 342 7.69 53.89 -2.40
C LYS A 342 8.07 53.58 -3.85
N ILE A 343 7.21 52.90 -4.60
CA ILE A 343 7.42 52.63 -6.03
C ILE A 343 7.05 53.86 -6.86
N LYS A 344 6.06 54.65 -6.41
CA LYS A 344 5.64 55.88 -7.06
C LYS A 344 6.67 57.00 -6.91
N ASP A 345 7.23 57.19 -5.70
CA ASP A 345 8.31 58.15 -5.45
C ASP A 345 9.63 57.82 -6.18
N PHE A 346 9.84 56.56 -6.56
CA PHE A 346 11.00 56.13 -7.35
C PHE A 346 10.83 56.38 -8.85
N LEU A 347 9.60 56.34 -9.36
CA LEU A 347 9.28 56.59 -10.77
C LEU A 347 9.17 58.09 -11.09
N ASP A 348 8.74 58.92 -10.14
CA ASP A 348 8.62 60.38 -10.31
C ASP A 348 9.97 61.14 -10.13
N ASN A 349 11.03 60.46 -9.68
CA ASN A 349 12.39 61.04 -9.54
C ASN A 349 13.41 60.50 -10.57
N ALA A 350 12.92 59.84 -11.63
CA ALA A 350 13.73 59.26 -12.70
C ALA A 350 13.42 59.86 -14.09
N GLU A 351 13.14 61.17 -14.13
CA GLU A 351 13.23 62.01 -15.35
C GLU A 351 14.39 63.00 -15.25
#